data_AF-A0A928AUG2-F1
#
_entry.id   AF-A0A928AUG2-F1
#
_cell.length_a   1.000
_cell.length_b   1.000
_cell.length_c   1.000
_cell.angle_alpha   90.00
_cell.angle_beta   90.00
_cell.angle_gamma   90.00
#
_symmetry.space_group_name_H-M   'P 1'
#
loop_
_entity.id
_entity.type
_entity.pdbx_description
1 polymer ?
#
loop_
_entity_poly.entity_id
_entity_poly.type
_entity_poly.pdbx_seq_one_letter_code
_entity_poly.pdbx_strand_id
1 'polypeptide(L)' 'MKFKCIVCDYIHEGDEAPEQCPLCHVGPEMFEIVEEDEKK' A
#
# COMPACT_ATOMS: atom_id res chain seq x y z
N MET A 1 -0.90 -8.88 -3.44
CA MET A 1 -1.63 -8.03 -2.48
C MET A 1 -1.68 -6.59 -3.01
N LYS A 2 -2.57 -5.74 -2.52
CA LYS A 2 -2.51 -4.30 -2.80
C LYS A 2 -2.17 -3.59 -1.50
N PHE A 3 -1.27 -2.62 -1.56
CA PHE A 3 -0.89 -1.81 -0.41
C PHE A 3 -1.18 -0.35 -0.72
N LYS A 4 -2.03 0.27 0.09
CA LYS A 4 -2.38 1.67 -0.07
C LYS A 4 -1.62 2.52 0.93
N CYS A 5 -0.95 3.56 0.46
CA CYS A 5 -0.34 4.55 1.33
C CYS A 5 -1.42 5.42 1.96
N ILE A 6 -1.51 5.45 3.30
CA ILE A 6 -2.52 6.24 4.03
C ILE A 6 -2.26 7.76 3.97
N VAL A 7 -1.10 8.17 3.48
CA VAL A 7 -0.66 9.58 3.43
C VAL A 7 -0.99 10.24 2.09
N CYS A 8 -0.78 9.52 0.98
CA CYS A 8 -0.92 10.05 -0.37
C CYS A 8 -1.83 9.22 -1.28
N ASP A 9 -2.48 8.20 -0.73
CA ASP A 9 -3.35 7.26 -1.45
C ASP A 9 -2.67 6.46 -2.58
N TYR A 10 -1.32 6.40 -2.62
CA TYR A 10 -0.58 5.57 -3.58
C TYR A 10 -0.91 4.09 -3.41
N ILE A 11 -1.26 3.40 -4.50
CA ILE A 11 -1.52 1.95 -4.51
C ILE A 11 -0.29 1.24 -5.09
N HIS A 12 0.30 0.36 -4.28
CA HIS A 12 1.32 -0.58 -4.72
C HIS A 12 0.68 -1.96 -4.94
N GLU A 13 0.89 -2.54 -6.12
CA GLU A 13 0.42 -3.89 -6.46
C GLU A 13 1.61 -4.85 -6.40
N GLY A 14 1.60 -5.76 -5.42
CA GLY A 14 2.71 -6.67 -5.16
C GLY A 14 2.44 -7.58 -3.98
N ASP A 15 3.28 -8.59 -3.75
CA ASP A 15 3.11 -9.48 -2.60
C ASP A 15 3.61 -8.86 -1.29
N GLU A 16 4.40 -7.78 -1.37
CA GLU A 16 5.00 -7.07 -0.22
C GLU A 16 4.84 -5.55 -0.35
N ALA A 17 4.86 -4.85 0.79
CA ALA A 17 4.84 -3.38 0.82
C ALA A 17 6.20 -2.81 0.38
N PRO A 18 6.23 -1.69 -0.36
CA PRO A 18 7.49 -1.07 -0.76
C PRO A 18 8.22 -0.49 0.47
N GLU A 19 9.56 -0.54 0.49
CA GLU A 19 10.38 0.02 1.58
C GLU A 19 10.16 1.52 1.78
N GLN A 20 9.75 2.23 0.72
CA GLN A 20 9.42 3.63 0.79
C GLN A 20 8.38 3.98 -0.27
N CYS A 21 7.39 4.81 0.09
CA CYS A 21 6.42 5.31 -0.87
C CYS A 21 7.11 6.18 -1.94
N PRO A 22 6.92 5.91 -3.24
CA PRO A 22 7.54 6.71 -4.31
C PRO A 22 6.95 8.12 -4.47
N LEU A 23 5.80 8.42 -3.85
CA LEU A 23 5.15 9.73 -3.95
C LEU A 23 5.46 10.64 -2.76
N CYS A 24 5.33 10.14 -1.53
CA CYS A 24 5.50 10.94 -0.31
C CYS A 24 6.73 10.54 0.51
N HIS A 25 7.49 9.53 0.08
CA HIS A 25 8.75 9.11 0.69
C HIS A 25 8.64 8.62 2.15
N VAL A 26 7.45 8.23 2.59
CA VAL A 26 7.24 7.61 3.91
C VAL A 26 7.60 6.13 3.90
N GLY A 27 7.92 5.58 5.06
CA GLY A 27 8.23 4.15 5.23
C GLY A 27 7.04 3.21 5.03
N PRO A 28 7.28 1.89 5.08
CA PRO A 28 6.26 0.86 4.83
C PRO A 28 5.20 0.82 5.94
N GLU A 29 5.50 1.38 7.12
CA GLU A 29 4.56 1.51 8.24
C GLU A 29 3.30 2.33 7.90
N MET A 30 3.38 3.18 6.87
CA MET A 30 2.28 4.02 6.39
C MET A 30 1.48 3.36 5.24
N PHE A 31 1.67 2.07 5.00
CA PHE A 31 0.91 1.30 4.03
C PHE A 31 -0.10 0.37 4.71
N GLU A 32 -1.35 0.43 4.28
CA GLU A 32 -2.41 -0.52 4.66
C GLU A 32 -2.60 -1.56 3.56
N ILE A 33 -2.83 -2.83 3.95
CA ILE A 33 -3.15 -3.89 2.99
C ILE A 33 -4.59 -3.67 2.53
N VAL A 34 -4.75 -3.41 1.24
CA VAL A 34 -6.03 -3.46 0.55
C VAL A 34 -6.19 -4.87 0.01
N GLU A 35 -6.74 -5.76 0.83
CA GLU A 35 -7.22 -7.04 0.34
C GLU A 35 -8.48 -6.75 -0.49
N GLU A 36 -8.45 -7.02 -1.81
CA GLU A 36 -9.67 -7.12 -2.62
C GLU A 36 -10.41 -8.44 -2.30
N ASP A 37 -10.56 -8.76 -1.01
CA ASP A 37 -11.39 -9.86 -0.54
C ASP A 37 -12.81 -9.33 -0.32
N GLU A 38 -13.41 -8.75 -1.38
CA GLU A 38 -14.85 -8.82 -1.53
C GLU A 38 -15.20 -10.25 -1.93
N LYS A 39 -15.34 -11.09 -0.89
CA LYS A 39 -16.34 -12.14 -0.87
C LYS A 39 -17.63 -11.63 -1.52
N LYS A 40 -17.89 -12.15 -2.73
CA LYS A 40 -19.18 -12.65 -3.23
C LYS A 40 -20.47 -12.10 -2.61
#